data_AF-A0A7C0Y135-F1
#
_entry.id   AF-A0A7C0Y135-F1
#
_cell.length_a   1.000
_cell.length_b   1.000
_cell.length_c   1.000
_cell.angle_alpha   90.00
_cell.angle_beta   90.00
_cell.angle_gamma   90.00
#
_symmetry.space_group_name_H-M   'P 1'
#
loop_
_entity.id
_entity.type
_entity.pdbx_description
1 polymer ?
#
loop_
_entity_poly.entity_id
_entity_poly.type
_entity_poly.pdbx_seq_one_letter_code
_entity_poly.pdbx_strand_id
1 'polypeptide(L)' 'MAVLKAIKIKDRDGEIFFRCPRCGMIFRKSKDYIRHINKSHGHLFRK' A
#
# COMPACT_ATOMS: atom_id res chain seq x y z
N MET A 1 -13.55 -7.39 -1.93
CA MET A 1 -12.57 -6.77 -0.99
C MET A 1 -12.17 -5.43 -1.58
N ALA A 2 -12.54 -4.32 -0.95
CA ALA A 2 -12.14 -2.99 -1.42
C ALA A 2 -10.65 -2.82 -1.12
N VAL A 3 -9.79 -3.26 -2.03
CA VAL A 3 -8.35 -3.11 -1.87
C VAL A 3 -8.05 -1.64 -2.11
N LEU A 4 -7.68 -0.89 -1.07
CA LEU A 4 -7.13 0.44 -1.27
C LEU A 4 -6.09 0.35 -2.39
N LYS A 5 -6.26 1.18 -3.43
CA LYS A 5 -5.33 1.19 -4.54
C LYS A 5 -4.07 1.93 -4.06
N ALA A 6 -2.94 1.23 -4.05
CA ALA A 6 -1.65 1.85 -3.75
C ALA A 6 -1.34 2.96 -4.77
N ILE A 7 -0.75 4.04 -4.28
CA ILE A 7 -0.14 5.05 -5.15
C ILE A 7 1.22 4.49 -5.58
N LYS A 8 1.42 4.29 -6.88
CA LYS A 8 2.72 3.84 -7.41
C LYS A 8 3.63 5.06 -7.55
N ILE A 9 4.79 5.03 -6.91
CA ILE A 9 5.83 6.04 -7.07
C ILE A 9 7.05 5.40 -7.72
N LYS A 10 7.73 6.13 -8.59
CA LYS A 10 8.93 5.68 -9.27
C LYS A 10 10.12 6.46 -8.69
N ASP A 11 11.15 5.75 -8.27
CA ASP A 11 12.38 6.37 -7.78
C ASP A 11 13.32 6.76 -8.94
N ARG A 12 14.46 7.37 -8.63
CA ARG A 12 15.45 7.85 -9.62
C ARG A 12 16.04 6.70 -10.43
N ASP A 13 16.26 5.54 -9.79
CA ASP A 13 16.71 4.30 -10.43
C ASP A 13 15.61 3.61 -11.25
N GLY A 14 14.37 4.12 -11.20
CA GLY A 14 13.24 3.58 -11.92
C GLY A 14 12.50 2.45 -11.21
N GLU A 15 12.91 2.11 -9.99
CA GLU A 15 12.24 1.18 -9.10
C GLU A 15 10.83 1.69 -8.74
N ILE A 16 9.85 0.77 -8.73
CA ILE A 16 8.45 1.09 -8.40
C ILE A 16 8.18 0.75 -6.94
N PHE A 17 7.67 1.73 -6.21
CA PHE A 17 7.21 1.57 -4.84
C PHE A 17 5.71 1.81 -4.73
N PHE A 18 5.12 1.26 -3.68
CA PHE A 18 3.71 1.30 -3.36
C PHE A 18 3.53 2.16 -2.11
N ARG A 19 2.95 3.34 -2.26
CA ARG A 19 2.63 4.24 -1.16
C ARG A 19 1.19 4.04 -0.72
N CYS A 20 0.99 3.89 0.59
CA CYS A 20 -0.32 3.82 1.19
C CYS A 20 -0.97 5.22 1.20
N PRO A 21 -2.17 5.39 0.61
CA PRO A 21 -2.84 6.69 0.57
C PRO A 21 -3.39 7.13 1.94
N ARG A 22 -3.45 6.24 2.94
CA ARG A 22 -4.02 6.56 4.26
C ARG A 22 -2.97 7.02 5.27
N CYS A 23 -1.83 6.35 5.33
CA CYS A 23 -0.78 6.63 6.32
C CYS A 23 0.53 7.11 5.69
N GLY A 24 0.64 7.12 4.36
CA GLY A 24 1.84 7.56 3.65
C GLY A 24 3.00 6.57 3.65
N MET A 25 2.90 5.41 4.30
CA MET A 25 3.95 4.38 4.28
C MET A 25 4.27 3.90 2.86
N ILE A 26 5.55 3.68 2.59
CA ILE A 26 6.06 3.27 1.29
C ILE A 26 6.57 1.83 1.38
N PHE A 27 6.21 1.01 0.39
CA PHE A 27 6.57 -0.39 0.31
C PHE A 27 7.23 -0.69 -1.04
N ARG A 28 8.28 -1.51 -1.08
CA ARG A 28 8.89 -1.93 -2.36
C ARG A 28 8.07 -3.00 -3.08
N LYS A 29 7.35 -3.84 -2.34
CA LYS A 29 6.61 -4.98 -2.90
C LYS A 29 5.11 -4.84 -2.64
N SER A 30 4.31 -5.31 -3.60
CA SER A 30 2.85 -5.34 -3.49
C SER A 30 2.36 -6.23 -2.33
N LYS A 31 3.05 -7.35 -2.06
CA LYS A 31 2.72 -8.25 -0.94
C LYS A 31 2.85 -7.55 0.42
N ASP A 32 3.88 -6.73 0.60
CA ASP A 32 4.09 -5.96 1.82
C ASP A 32 3.01 -4.89 1.99
N TYR A 33 2.65 -4.22 0.89
CA TYR A 33 1.53 -3.29 0.87
C TYR A 33 0.21 -3.96 1.29
N ILE A 34 -0.16 -5.10 0.69
CA ILE A 34 -1.39 -5.82 1.01
C ILE A 34 -1.41 -6.26 2.48
N ARG A 35 -0.29 -6.79 2.99
CA ARG A 35 -0.14 -7.17 4.39
C ARG A 35 -0.34 -5.98 5.33
N HIS A 36 0.24 -4.83 4.98
CA HIS A 36 0.03 -3.58 5.72
C HIS A 36 -1.45 -3.15 5.70
N ILE A 37 -2.10 -3.15 4.53
CA ILE A 37 -3.52 -2.78 4.44
C ILE A 37 -4.36 -3.70 5.33
N ASN A 38 -4.16 -5.02 5.26
CA ASN A 38 -4.93 -5.96 6.08
C ASN A 38 -4.67 -5.81 7.58
N LYS A 39 -3.42 -5.56 8.01
CA LYS A 39 -3.07 -5.48 9.43
C LYS A 39 -3.39 -4.11 10.05
N SER A 40 -3.02 -3.02 9.36
CA SER A 40 -3.14 -1.65 9.88
C SER A 40 -4.47 -0.98 9.51
N HIS A 41 -5.07 -1.38 8.40
CA HIS A 41 -6.28 -0.77 7.85
C HIS A 41 -7.41 -1.79 7.63
N GLY A 42 -7.22 -3.06 8.00
CA GLY A 42 -8.21 -4.12 7.77
C GLY A 42 -9.56 -3.86 8.44
N HIS A 43 -9.53 -3.21 9.60
CA HIS A 43 -10.74 -2.79 10.31
C HIS A 43 -11.58 -1.79 9.51
N LEU A 44 -10.98 -1.02 8.59
CA LEU A 44 -11.71 -0.06 7.75
C LEU A 44 -12.50 -0.72 6.62
N PHE A 45 -12.23 -1.99 6.31
CA PHE A 45 -12.91 -2.74 5.24
C PHE A 45 -13.84 -3.84 5.77
N ARG A 46 -13.87 -4.04 7.09
CA ARG A 46 -14.91 -4.85 7.73
C ARG A 46 -16.16 -3.99 7.79
N LYS A 47 -17.09 -4.27 6.89
CA LYS A 47 -18.44 -3.73 6.89
C LYS A 47 -19.30 -4.49 7.88
#